data_AF-A0A7S1Y6J5-F1
#
_entry.id   AF-A0A7S1Y6J5-F1
#
_cell.length_a   1.000
_cell.length_b   1.000
_cell.length_c   1.000
_cell.angle_alpha   90.00
_cell.angle_beta   90.00
_cell.angle_gamma   90.00
#
_symmetry.space_group_name_H-M   'P 1'
#
loop_
_entity.id
_entity.type
_entity.pdbx_description
1 polymer ?
#
loop_
_entity_poly.entity_id
_entity_poly.type
_entity_poly.pdbx_seq_one_letter_code
_entity_poly.pdbx_strand_id
1 'polypeptide(L)'
;VGIRRLPGSCSSEYSAVFELNRLVVSESHRRQGIGRSILEGSKKFVETELRRELHTPFSYKLCATTLDRLSAANDFYKNSGFVVQRQWTAAKLGYVTYEKLFD
;
A
#
# COMPACT_ATOMS: atom_id res chain seq x y z
N VAL A 1 5.38 2.81 10.59
CA VAL A 1 5.03 2.31 9.23
C VAL A 1 6.32 1.85 8.58
N GLY A 2 6.32 0.81 7.74
CA GLY A 2 7.54 0.33 7.07
C GLY A 2 7.34 0.27 5.56
N ILE A 3 8.19 0.95 4.80
CA ILE A 3 8.21 0.95 3.33
C ILE A 3 9.43 0.14 2.90
N ARG A 4 9.24 -0.81 1.98
CA ARG A 4 10.34 -1.55 1.36
C ARG A 4 10.25 -1.47 -0.15
N ARG A 5 11.39 -1.38 -0.82
CA ARG A 5 11.48 -1.63 -2.27
C ARG A 5 11.44 -3.15 -2.47
N LEU A 6 10.54 -3.63 -3.32
CA LEU A 6 10.53 -5.02 -3.73
C LEU A 6 11.59 -5.23 -4.82
N PRO A 7 12.38 -6.33 -4.75
CA PRO A 7 13.26 -6.69 -5.85
C PRO A 7 12.42 -6.89 -7.11
N GLY A 8 12.88 -6.32 -8.22
CA GLY A 8 12.10 -6.23 -9.46
C GLY A 8 11.53 -7.58 -9.88
N SER A 9 10.20 -7.68 -9.97
CA SER A 9 9.58 -8.81 -10.68
C SER A 9 9.73 -8.54 -12.16
N CYS A 10 10.38 -9.45 -12.89
CA CYS A 10 10.72 -9.35 -14.31
C CYS A 10 9.53 -9.29 -15.30
N SER A 11 8.37 -8.73 -14.94
CA SER A 11 7.16 -8.85 -15.77
C SER A 11 6.20 -7.66 -15.73
N SER A 12 6.62 -6.47 -15.34
CA SER A 12 5.78 -5.27 -15.49
C SER A 12 6.60 -4.09 -15.96
N GLU A 13 6.03 -3.24 -16.79
CA GLU A 13 6.58 -2.03 -17.41
C GLU A 13 7.12 -0.95 -16.43
N TYR A 14 7.27 -1.29 -15.15
CA TYR A 14 7.62 -0.39 -14.04
C TYR A 14 8.95 -0.83 -13.41
N SER A 15 9.88 0.12 -13.27
CA SER A 15 11.27 -0.17 -12.85
C SER A 15 11.45 -0.31 -11.33
N ALA A 16 10.44 0.07 -10.54
CA ALA A 16 10.45 -0.09 -9.09
C ALA A 16 9.05 -0.30 -8.50
N VAL A 17 8.95 -1.21 -7.54
CA VAL A 17 7.74 -1.45 -6.76
C VAL A 17 8.06 -1.21 -5.28
N PHE A 18 7.23 -0.43 -4.61
CA PHE A 18 7.34 -0.16 -3.18
C PHE A 18 6.16 -0.76 -2.44
N GLU A 19 6.43 -1.41 -1.30
CA GLU A 19 5.40 -2.03 -0.49
C GLU A 19 5.35 -1.42 0.91
N LEU A 20 4.15 -1.06 1.34
CA LEU A 20 3.86 -0.69 2.72
C LEU A 20 3.43 -1.93 3.51
N ASN A 21 4.35 -2.47 4.29
CA ASN A 21 4.16 -3.75 4.98
C ASN A 21 3.11 -3.70 6.09
N ARG A 22 2.98 -2.54 6.76
CA ARG A 22 2.11 -2.40 7.92
C ARG A 22 1.75 -0.95 8.21
N LEU A 23 0.46 -0.65 8.13
CA LEU A 23 -0.16 0.57 8.65
C LEU A 23 -1.01 0.20 9.87
N VAL A 24 -0.68 0.78 11.02
CA VAL A 24 -1.44 0.59 12.26
C VAL A 24 -1.67 1.95 12.89
N VAL A 25 -2.91 2.19 13.28
CA VAL A 25 -3.31 3.32 14.11
C VAL A 25 -3.85 2.75 15.41
N SER A 26 -3.33 3.26 16.53
CA SER A 26 -3.84 2.92 17.87
C SER A 26 -5.35 3.15 17.92
N GLU A 27 -6.07 2.28 18.63
CA GLU A 27 -7.53 2.33 18.67
C GLU A 27 -8.06 3.68 19.18
N SER A 28 -7.41 4.25 20.20
CA SER A 28 -7.71 5.58 20.75
C SER A 28 -7.57 6.74 19.76
N HIS A 29 -6.95 6.49 18.61
CA HIS A 29 -6.62 7.46 17.58
C HIS A 29 -7.29 7.15 16.23
N ARG A 30 -8.13 6.11 16.15
CA ARG A 30 -8.87 5.77 14.93
C ARG A 30 -9.98 6.79 14.67
N ARG A 31 -10.44 6.86 13.42
CA ARG A 31 -11.48 7.80 12.94
C ARG A 31 -11.11 9.29 13.01
N GLN A 32 -9.89 9.63 13.43
CA GLN A 32 -9.35 11.00 13.43
C GLN A 32 -8.57 11.35 12.15
N GLY A 33 -8.69 10.54 11.08
CA GLY A 33 -7.95 10.74 9.83
C GLY A 33 -6.45 10.38 9.88
N ILE A 34 -5.91 9.99 11.04
CA ILE A 34 -4.47 9.67 11.20
C ILE A 34 -3.99 8.60 10.22
N GLY A 35 -4.80 7.56 9.97
CA GLY A 35 -4.45 6.53 8.99
C GLY A 35 -4.27 7.09 7.58
N ARG A 36 -5.11 8.06 7.19
CA ARG A 36 -4.99 8.77 5.90
C ARG A 36 -3.72 9.62 5.88
N SER A 37 -3.44 10.37 6.93
CA SER A 37 -2.23 11.19 7.01
C SER A 37 -0.95 10.35 6.94
N ILE A 38 -0.91 9.19 7.60
CA ILE A 38 0.21 8.24 7.51
C ILE A 38 0.35 7.72 6.08
N LEU A 39 -0.75 7.33 5.44
CA LEU A 39 -0.74 6.81 4.07
C LEU A 39 -0.24 7.88 3.09
N GLU A 40 -0.77 9.11 3.15
CA GLU A 40 -0.32 10.21 2.29
C GLU A 40 1.13 10.61 2.56
N GLY A 41 1.56 10.69 3.82
CA GLY A 41 2.96 10.94 4.17
C GLY A 41 3.90 9.86 3.62
N SER A 42 3.47 8.60 3.67
CA SER A 42 4.26 7.48 3.13
C SER A 42 4.35 7.49 1.60
N LYS A 43 3.30 7.93 0.90
CA LYS A 43 3.33 8.13 -0.55
C LYS A 43 4.28 9.27 -0.92
N LYS A 44 4.13 10.42 -0.25
CA LYS A 44 4.97 11.60 -0.47
C LYS A 44 6.44 11.31 -0.21
N PHE A 45 6.75 10.48 0.79
CA PHE A 45 8.12 10.02 1.05
C PHE A 45 8.68 9.22 -0.14
N VAL A 46 7.93 8.27 -0.71
CA VAL A 46 8.35 7.53 -1.91
C VAL A 46 8.47 8.45 -3.12
N GLU A 47 7.50 9.34 -3.33
CA GLU A 47 7.53 10.32 -4.42
C GLU A 47 8.69 11.31 -4.32
N THR A 48 9.09 11.71 -3.12
CA THR A 48 10.13 12.75 -2.94
C THR A 48 11.52 12.14 -2.89
N GLU A 49 11.70 11.10 -2.07
CA GLU A 49 13.03 10.54 -1.82
C GLU A 49 13.41 9.48 -2.86
N LEU A 50 12.45 8.66 -3.29
CA LEU A 50 12.76 7.51 -4.16
C LEU A 50 12.56 7.80 -5.65
N ARG A 51 11.65 8.73 -6.02
CA ARG A 51 11.55 9.21 -7.42
C ARG A 51 12.81 9.94 -7.88
N ARG A 52 13.47 10.67 -6.97
CA ARG A 52 14.75 11.36 -7.25
C ARG A 52 15.83 10.40 -7.74
N GLU A 53 15.80 9.16 -7.27
CA GLU A 53 16.77 8.13 -7.67
C GLU A 53 16.34 7.36 -8.92
N LEU A 54 15.03 7.28 -9.19
CA LEU A 54 14.52 6.28 -10.13
C LEU A 54 14.18 6.83 -11.51
N HIS A 55 13.82 8.11 -11.67
CA HIS A 55 13.42 8.71 -12.97
C HIS A 55 12.41 7.89 -13.81
N THR A 56 11.76 6.90 -13.21
CA THR A 56 10.91 5.90 -13.88
C THR A 56 9.59 5.78 -13.14
N PRO A 57 8.51 5.39 -13.85
CA PRO A 57 7.25 5.00 -13.24
C PRO A 57 7.45 3.96 -12.13
N PHE A 58 6.72 4.10 -11.04
CA PHE A 58 6.75 3.16 -9.92
C PHE A 58 5.35 2.81 -9.44
N SER A 59 5.22 1.66 -8.79
CA SER A 59 3.96 1.25 -8.18
C SER A 59 4.07 1.10 -6.68
N TYR A 60 2.96 1.40 -5.99
CA TYR A 60 2.85 1.32 -4.55
C TYR A 60 1.87 0.20 -4.17
N LYS A 61 2.34 -0.80 -3.43
CA LYS A 61 1.60 -1.98 -3.03
C LYS A 61 1.26 -1.99 -1.54
N LEU A 62 0.08 -2.49 -1.23
CA LEU A 62 -0.45 -2.68 0.13
C LEU A 62 -0.95 -4.11 0.27
N CYS A 63 -0.71 -4.75 1.42
CA CYS A 63 -1.28 -6.05 1.75
C CYS A 63 -2.15 -5.96 3.01
N ALA A 64 -3.38 -6.48 2.95
CA ALA A 64 -4.28 -6.59 4.10
C ALA A 64 -4.62 -8.07 4.38
N THR A 65 -4.61 -8.49 5.64
CA THR A 65 -4.51 -9.92 6.03
C THR A 65 -5.61 -10.48 6.94
N THR A 66 -6.67 -9.74 7.31
CA THR A 66 -7.71 -10.29 8.21
C THR A 66 -9.13 -9.87 7.82
N LEU A 67 -10.11 -10.79 7.94
CA LEU A 67 -11.52 -10.65 7.53
C LEU A 67 -12.19 -9.35 8.01
N ASP A 68 -12.11 -9.01 9.30
CA ASP A 68 -12.76 -7.80 9.85
C ASP A 68 -12.04 -6.51 9.45
N ARG A 69 -10.74 -6.61 9.14
CA ARG A 69 -9.94 -5.48 8.64
C ARG A 69 -10.07 -5.33 7.14
N LEU A 70 -10.47 -6.37 6.41
CA LEU A 70 -10.58 -6.33 4.96
C LEU A 70 -11.71 -5.42 4.51
N SER A 71 -12.88 -5.42 5.15
CA SER A 71 -13.97 -4.49 4.78
C SER A 71 -13.56 -3.03 5.00
N ALA A 72 -13.15 -2.67 6.22
CA ALA A 72 -12.79 -1.28 6.54
C ALA A 72 -11.52 -0.81 5.80
N ALA A 73 -10.54 -1.69 5.58
CA ALA A 73 -9.35 -1.36 4.80
C ALA A 73 -9.64 -1.31 3.30
N ASN A 74 -10.57 -2.12 2.78
CA ASN A 74 -10.99 -2.07 1.37
C ASN A 74 -11.49 -0.67 1.01
N ASP A 75 -12.47 -0.17 1.77
CA ASP A 75 -13.05 1.15 1.50
C ASP A 75 -12.01 2.26 1.70
N PHE A 76 -11.21 2.16 2.76
CA PHE A 76 -10.12 3.11 3.02
C PHE A 76 -9.10 3.18 1.87
N TYR A 77 -8.63 2.04 1.35
CA TYR A 77 -7.65 1.99 0.28
C TYR A 77 -8.25 2.35 -1.08
N LYS A 78 -9.46 1.88 -1.40
CA LYS A 78 -10.18 2.28 -2.62
C LYS A 78 -10.42 3.79 -2.66
N ASN A 79 -10.88 4.39 -1.57
CA ASN A 79 -11.06 5.84 -1.45
C ASN A 79 -9.73 6.62 -1.53
N SER A 80 -8.60 5.95 -1.34
CA SER A 80 -7.26 6.52 -1.48
C SER A 80 -6.65 6.32 -2.89
N GLY A 81 -7.45 5.78 -3.82
CA GLY A 81 -7.11 5.55 -5.22
C GLY A 81 -6.36 4.26 -5.50
N PHE A 82 -6.40 3.28 -4.59
CA PHE A 82 -5.81 1.96 -4.84
C PHE A 82 -6.81 1.00 -5.49
N VAL A 83 -6.29 0.14 -6.36
CA VAL A 83 -7.06 -0.90 -7.05
C VAL A 83 -6.67 -2.28 -6.50
N VAL A 84 -7.64 -3.17 -6.36
CA VAL A 84 -7.39 -4.57 -5.96
C VAL A 84 -6.70 -5.30 -7.11
N GLN A 85 -5.55 -5.92 -6.84
CA GLN A 85 -4.79 -6.70 -7.82
C GLN A 85 -4.99 -8.20 -7.66
N ARG A 86 -4.99 -8.68 -6.41
CA ARG A 86 -5.11 -10.11 -6.11
C ARG A 86 -5.80 -10.30 -4.77
N GLN A 87 -6.63 -11.32 -4.71
CA GLN A 87 -7.27 -11.78 -3.50
C GLN A 87 -7.06 -13.29 -3.36
N TRP A 88 -6.65 -13.73 -2.18
CA TRP A 88 -6.44 -15.16 -1.91
C TRP A 88 -6.63 -15.47 -0.42
N THR A 89 -6.66 -16.76 -0.09
CA THR A 89 -6.77 -17.22 1.30
C THR A 89 -5.62 -18.16 1.60
N ALA A 90 -4.95 -17.95 2.73
CA ALA A 90 -3.91 -18.85 3.23
C ALA A 90 -4.09 -19.04 4.74
N ALA A 91 -4.01 -20.29 5.24
CA ALA A 91 -4.17 -20.61 6.66
C ALA A 91 -5.42 -19.98 7.32
N LYS A 92 -6.57 -19.97 6.62
CA LYS A 92 -7.85 -19.33 7.04
C LYS A 92 -7.82 -17.80 7.17
N LEU A 93 -6.75 -17.15 6.72
CA LEU A 93 -6.64 -15.69 6.63
C LEU A 93 -6.89 -15.24 5.19
N GLY A 94 -7.73 -14.22 5.03
CA GLY A 94 -7.95 -13.56 3.74
C GLY A 94 -6.86 -12.52 3.47
N TYR A 95 -6.30 -12.56 2.27
CA TYR A 95 -5.28 -11.64 1.80
C TYR A 95 -5.82 -10.87 0.59
N VAL A 96 -5.62 -9.55 0.61
CA VAL A 96 -5.87 -8.69 -0.55
C VAL A 96 -4.66 -7.80 -0.76
N THR A 97 -4.15 -7.78 -1.99
CA THR A 97 -3.14 -6.82 -2.43
C THR A 97 -3.79 -5.70 -3.21
N TYR A 98 -3.43 -4.48 -2.86
CA TYR A 98 -3.85 -3.28 -3.55
C TYR A 98 -2.64 -2.60 -4.18
N GLU A 99 -2.82 -2.01 -5.35
CA GLU A 99 -1.77 -1.31 -6.07
C GLU A 99 -2.28 0.04 -6.57
N LYS A 100 -1.40 1.03 -6.51
CA LYS A 100 -1.61 2.34 -7.13
C LYS A 100 -0.37 2.68 -7.95
N LEU A 101 -0.60 3.08 -9.18
CA LEU A 101 0.45 3.54 -10.09
C LEU A 101 0.72 5.02 -9.88
N PHE A 102 1.98 5.39 -10.02
CA PHE A 102 2.45 6.76 -9.96
C PHE A 102 3.29 7.03 -11.20
N ASP A 103 2.85 8.02 -12.00
CA ASP A 103 3.53 8.51 -13.20
C ASP A 103 4.64 9.51 -12.85
#